data_AF-A0A7D5R8G2-F1
#
_entry.id   AF-A0A7D5R8G2-F1
#
_cell.length_a   1.000
_cell.length_b   1.000
_cell.length_c   1.000
_cell.angle_alpha   90.00
_cell.angle_beta   90.00
_cell.angle_gamma   90.00
#
_symmetry.space_group_name_H-M   'P 1'
#
loop_
_entity.id
_entity.type
_entity.pdbx_description
1 polymer ?
#
loop_
_entity_poly.entity_id
_entity_poly.type
_entity_poly.pdbx_seq_one_letter_code
_entity_poly.pdbx_strand_id
1 'polypeptide(L)'
;MKNVTIFVILVIIFGAIQTAHAQNSNLDMELEVSDDEKIILFSGFSIAVIGLFLFLSRDIILRRKTSYDKGDLESKKDKTFEKYHSDWGDDYEELGQRRNTKDDKEFREALNDNELPNYYEVIGVAKDATPEEIKKKFRELAKKTHPDKTKENSEDEMAELNKAYEVLSDKERREKYDKYFRVV
;
A
#
# COMPACT_ATOMS: atom_id res chain seq x y z
N MET A 1 7.60 4.72 13.03
CA MET A 1 9.08 4.77 13.25
C MET A 1 9.45 5.32 14.63
N LYS A 2 8.92 6.49 15.07
CA LYS A 2 9.24 7.07 16.39
C LYS A 2 9.00 6.14 17.61
N ASN A 3 7.99 5.28 17.55
CA ASN A 3 7.65 4.38 18.68
C ASN A 3 8.63 3.21 18.82
N VAL A 4 9.24 2.75 17.71
CA VAL A 4 10.25 1.68 17.72
C VAL A 4 11.55 2.20 18.31
N THR A 5 11.95 3.42 17.94
CA THR A 5 13.15 4.07 18.50
C THR A 5 13.04 4.32 20.01
N ILE A 6 11.85 4.66 20.53
CA ILE A 6 11.65 4.84 21.98
C ILE A 6 11.78 3.51 22.73
N PHE A 7 11.21 2.43 22.20
CA PHE A 7 11.29 1.09 22.81
C PHE A 7 12.73 0.58 22.87
N VAL A 8 13.51 0.76 21.80
CA VAL A 8 14.92 0.37 21.74
C VAL A 8 15.76 1.13 22.78
N ILE A 9 15.53 2.43 22.94
CA ILE A 9 16.23 3.24 23.94
C ILE A 9 15.92 2.76 25.37
N LEU A 10 14.66 2.40 25.65
CA LEU A 10 14.23 1.91 26.97
C LEU A 10 14.86 0.55 27.32
N VAL A 11 14.95 -0.36 26.35
CA VAL A 11 15.63 -1.67 26.52
C VAL A 11 17.13 -1.49 26.77
N ILE A 12 17.80 -0.57 26.07
CA ILE A 12 19.22 -0.29 26.26
C ILE A 12 19.49 0.29 27.66
N ILE A 13 18.65 1.23 28.12
CA ILE A 13 18.78 1.83 29.46
C ILE A 13 18.57 0.77 30.55
N PHE A 14 17.57 -0.11 30.40
CA PHE A 14 17.28 -1.14 31.40
C PHE A 14 18.33 -2.26 31.44
N GLY A 15 18.87 -2.64 30.27
CA GLY A 15 19.96 -3.62 30.18
C GLY A 15 21.28 -3.11 30.77
N ALA A 16 21.58 -1.81 30.65
CA ALA A 16 22.80 -1.22 31.23
C ALA A 16 22.79 -1.23 32.76
N ILE A 17 21.62 -1.06 33.40
CA ILE A 17 21.48 -1.02 34.86
C ILE A 17 21.81 -2.38 35.52
N GLN A 18 21.62 -3.51 34.84
CA GLN A 18 21.92 -4.84 35.40
C GLN A 18 23.42 -5.15 35.49
N THR A 19 24.28 -4.44 34.76
CA THR A 19 25.73 -4.77 34.68
C THR A 19 26.58 -4.15 35.80
N ALA A 20 26.00 -3.33 36.68
CA ALA A 20 26.76 -2.55 37.66
C ALA A 20 27.03 -3.24 39.01
N HIS A 21 26.56 -4.48 39.24
CA HIS A 21 26.70 -5.15 40.54
C HIS A 21 27.59 -6.40 40.57
N ALA A 22 28.15 -6.83 39.44
CA ALA A 22 29.05 -7.99 39.38
C ALA A 22 30.51 -7.56 39.54
N GLN A 23 30.93 -7.23 40.78
CA GLN A 23 32.34 -7.16 41.12
C GLN A 23 32.52 -7.67 42.55
N ASN A 24 32.90 -8.94 42.69
CA ASN A 24 33.70 -9.37 43.82
C ASN A 24 34.76 -10.38 43.36
N SER A 25 35.97 -10.09 43.81
CA SER A 25 37.23 -10.72 43.50
C SER A 25 37.27 -12.20 43.90
N ASN A 26 37.55 -13.09 42.95
CA ASN A 26 38.43 -14.24 43.20
C ASN A 26 39.03 -14.73 41.86
N LEU A 27 40.28 -15.16 41.94
CA LEU A 27 41.19 -15.40 40.82
C LEU A 27 41.04 -16.82 40.21
N ASP A 28 39.90 -17.46 40.43
CA ASP A 28 39.55 -18.75 39.85
C ASP A 28 38.38 -18.53 38.90
N MET A 29 38.52 -19.01 37.68
CA MET A 29 37.61 -18.78 36.54
C MET A 29 36.28 -19.54 36.69
N GLU A 30 35.74 -19.61 37.90
CA GLU A 30 34.52 -20.31 38.25
C GLU A 30 33.43 -19.26 38.49
N LEU A 31 32.53 -19.10 37.50
CA LEU A 31 31.40 -18.17 37.56
C LEU A 31 30.35 -18.68 38.55
N GLU A 32 30.53 -18.38 39.83
CA GLU A 32 29.50 -18.60 40.84
C GLU A 32 28.44 -17.49 40.76
N VAL A 33 27.35 -17.76 40.05
CA VAL A 33 26.19 -16.84 39.98
C VAL A 33 25.38 -16.98 41.26
N SER A 34 25.25 -15.87 42.00
CA SER A 34 24.45 -15.82 43.23
C SER A 34 22.96 -16.05 42.94
N ASP A 35 22.20 -16.60 43.88
CA ASP A 35 20.76 -16.84 43.70
C ASP A 35 19.98 -15.53 43.42
N ASP A 36 20.43 -14.41 43.97
CA ASP A 36 19.87 -13.08 43.67
C ASP A 36 20.10 -12.65 42.22
N GLU A 37 21.27 -12.98 41.66
CA GLU A 37 21.62 -12.68 40.26
C GLU A 37 20.80 -13.54 39.30
N LYS A 38 20.54 -14.81 39.67
CA LYS A 38 19.63 -15.68 38.90
C LYS A 38 18.23 -15.06 38.84
N ILE A 39 17.71 -14.54 39.95
CA ILE A 39 16.38 -13.90 39.99
C ILE A 39 16.34 -12.66 39.07
N ILE A 40 17.40 -11.84 39.07
CA ILE A 40 17.50 -10.66 38.19
C ILE A 40 17.57 -11.08 36.71
N LEU A 41 18.34 -12.12 36.38
CA LEU A 41 18.45 -12.64 35.01
C LEU A 41 17.12 -13.25 34.52
N PHE A 42 16.46 -14.08 35.34
CA PHE A 42 15.17 -14.69 34.99
C PHE A 42 14.07 -13.64 34.85
N SER A 43 14.05 -12.61 35.70
CA SER A 43 13.07 -11.52 35.59
C SER A 43 13.29 -10.67 34.33
N GLY A 44 14.55 -10.34 34.00
CA GLY A 44 14.91 -9.66 32.75
C GLY A 44 14.52 -10.47 31.50
N PHE A 45 14.82 -11.76 31.49
CA PHE A 45 14.42 -12.66 30.40
C PHE A 45 12.90 -12.75 30.24
N SER A 46 12.16 -12.84 31.35
CA SER A 46 10.69 -12.88 31.32
C SER A 46 10.10 -11.60 30.70
N ILE A 47 10.63 -10.43 31.05
CA ILE A 47 10.20 -9.15 30.48
C ILE A 47 10.50 -9.10 28.97
N ALA A 48 11.67 -9.60 28.54
CA ALA A 48 12.04 -9.64 27.13
C ALA A 48 11.09 -10.53 26.31
N VAL A 49 10.72 -11.72 26.83
CA VAL A 49 9.77 -12.63 26.19
C VAL A 49 8.39 -12.00 26.07
N ILE A 50 7.90 -11.35 27.13
CA ILE A 50 6.61 -10.64 27.11
C ILE A 50 6.64 -9.48 26.10
N GLY A 51 7.74 -8.71 26.06
CA GLY A 51 7.93 -7.63 25.09
C GLY A 51 7.92 -8.13 23.65
N LEU A 52 8.58 -9.26 23.37
CA LEU A 52 8.57 -9.90 22.06
C LEU A 52 7.16 -10.35 21.65
N PHE A 53 6.41 -10.95 22.58
CA PHE A 53 5.04 -11.37 22.33
C PHE A 53 4.12 -10.19 22.00
N LEU A 54 4.21 -9.10 22.77
CA LEU A 54 3.46 -7.86 22.50
C LEU A 54 3.87 -7.21 21.18
N PHE A 55 5.15 -7.27 20.82
CA PHE A 55 5.64 -6.76 19.54
C PHE A 55 5.07 -7.55 18.35
N LEU A 56 5.09 -8.88 18.43
CA LEU A 56 4.53 -9.76 17.38
C LEU A 56 3.01 -9.64 17.29
N SER A 57 2.31 -9.52 18.43
CA SER A 57 0.85 -9.39 18.47
C SER A 57 0.35 -7.96 18.23
N ARG A 58 1.25 -6.96 18.12
CA ARG A 58 0.90 -5.55 17.94
C ARG A 58 -0.06 -5.32 16.77
N ASP A 59 0.23 -5.93 15.63
CA ASP A 59 -0.54 -5.69 14.41
C ASP A 59 -1.93 -6.36 14.45
N ILE A 60 -2.11 -7.37 15.31
CA ILE A 60 -3.40 -8.02 15.57
C ILE A 60 -4.24 -7.17 16.53
N ILE A 61 -3.64 -6.70 17.63
CA ILE A 61 -4.34 -5.95 18.68
C ILE A 61 -4.67 -4.51 18.24
N LEU A 62 -3.76 -3.86 17.51
CA LEU A 62 -3.91 -2.50 17.00
C LEU A 62 -4.26 -2.48 15.50
N ARG A 63 -5.02 -3.48 15.03
CA ARG A 63 -5.48 -3.49 13.64
C ARG A 63 -6.30 -2.22 13.38
N ARG A 64 -5.87 -1.45 12.38
CA ARG A 64 -6.63 -0.28 11.93
C ARG A 64 -7.92 -0.77 11.28
N LYS A 65 -9.06 -0.30 11.80
CA LYS A 65 -10.38 -0.56 11.21
C LYS A 65 -10.38 -0.08 9.75
N THR A 66 -10.73 -0.97 8.83
CA THR A 66 -10.81 -0.64 7.40
C THR A 66 -12.06 0.20 7.10
N SER A 67 -12.19 0.69 5.86
CA SER A 67 -13.41 1.41 5.44
C SER A 67 -14.65 0.52 5.58
N TYR A 68 -14.52 -0.76 5.25
CA TYR A 68 -15.55 -1.78 5.42
C TYR A 68 -16.03 -1.89 6.87
N ASP A 69 -15.12 -1.90 7.85
CA ASP A 69 -15.48 -1.97 9.27
C ASP A 69 -16.34 -0.78 9.74
N LYS A 70 -16.22 0.39 9.09
CA LYS A 70 -16.91 1.62 9.49
C LYS A 70 -18.29 1.81 8.84
N GLY A 71 -18.54 1.19 7.68
CA GLY A 71 -19.81 1.33 6.95
C GLY A 71 -20.90 0.35 7.41
N ASP A 72 -22.16 0.78 7.39
CA ASP A 72 -23.33 -0.10 7.56
C ASP A 72 -23.73 -0.73 6.21
N LEU A 73 -22.96 -1.74 5.78
CA LEU A 73 -23.17 -2.45 4.52
C LEU A 73 -24.09 -3.66 4.72
N GLU A 74 -24.99 -3.92 3.77
CA GLU A 74 -25.86 -5.11 3.78
C GLU A 74 -25.06 -6.41 3.73
N SER A 75 -23.86 -6.37 3.15
CA SER A 75 -22.91 -7.49 3.09
C SER A 75 -22.47 -7.99 4.46
N LYS A 76 -22.56 -7.16 5.52
CA LYS A 76 -22.29 -7.58 6.92
C LYS A 76 -23.39 -8.45 7.51
N LYS A 77 -24.59 -8.47 6.91
CA LYS A 77 -25.72 -9.26 7.41
C LYS A 77 -25.61 -10.73 7.02
N ASP A 78 -24.85 -11.05 5.97
CA ASP A 78 -24.70 -12.41 5.47
C ASP A 78 -23.35 -13.03 5.86
N LYS A 79 -23.39 -14.07 6.70
CA LYS A 79 -22.19 -14.76 7.25
C LYS A 79 -21.29 -15.39 6.19
N THR A 80 -21.82 -15.66 5.00
CA THR A 80 -21.10 -16.31 3.90
C THR A 80 -20.19 -15.35 3.12
N PHE A 81 -20.43 -14.04 3.22
CA PHE A 81 -19.70 -13.03 2.44
C PHE A 81 -18.34 -12.66 3.07
N GLU A 82 -18.23 -12.71 4.39
CA GLU A 82 -17.01 -12.39 5.15
C GLU A 82 -15.83 -13.34 4.85
N LYS A 83 -16.10 -14.56 4.37
CA LYS A 83 -15.08 -15.61 4.20
C LYS A 83 -14.13 -15.38 3.03
N TYR A 84 -14.47 -14.55 2.05
CA TYR A 84 -13.72 -14.42 0.80
C TYR A 84 -13.16 -13.02 0.51
N HIS A 85 -13.24 -12.08 1.44
CA HIS A 85 -12.81 -10.69 1.21
C HIS A 85 -11.74 -10.18 2.19
N SER A 86 -10.95 -11.07 2.79
CA SER A 86 -10.02 -10.69 3.85
C SER A 86 -8.68 -10.08 3.41
N ASP A 87 -8.46 -9.80 2.12
CA ASP A 87 -7.24 -9.08 1.68
C ASP A 87 -7.32 -8.55 0.23
N TRP A 88 -8.09 -9.22 -0.63
CA TRP A 88 -8.23 -8.90 -2.06
C TRP A 88 -9.42 -7.99 -2.38
N GLY A 89 -9.83 -7.10 -1.46
CA GLY A 89 -10.97 -6.21 -1.65
C GLY A 89 -10.62 -4.71 -1.62
N ASP A 90 -9.54 -4.38 -0.93
CA ASP A 90 -9.13 -2.99 -0.69
C ASP A 90 -8.53 -2.32 -1.96
N ASP A 91 -8.14 -3.12 -2.95
CA ASP A 91 -7.54 -2.71 -4.22
C ASP A 91 -8.57 -2.44 -5.34
N TYR A 92 -9.82 -2.91 -5.21
CA TYR A 92 -10.85 -2.78 -6.26
C TYR A 92 -11.96 -1.79 -5.91
N GLU A 93 -12.20 -1.49 -4.63
CA GLU A 93 -13.26 -0.57 -4.18
C GLU A 93 -12.82 0.91 -4.12
N GLU A 94 -11.55 1.22 -4.36
CA GLU A 94 -10.98 2.56 -4.15
C GLU A 94 -10.64 3.32 -5.45
N LEU A 95 -11.35 3.04 -6.55
CA LEU A 95 -11.20 3.75 -7.84
C LEU A 95 -11.63 5.23 -7.80
N GLY A 96 -12.27 5.70 -6.72
CA GLY A 96 -12.87 7.03 -6.66
C GLY A 96 -12.23 8.06 -5.74
N GLN A 97 -11.31 7.72 -4.81
CA GLN A 97 -10.89 8.67 -3.76
C GLN A 97 -9.43 8.63 -3.32
N ARG A 98 -8.50 8.08 -4.11
CA ARG A 98 -7.08 8.35 -3.84
C ARG A 98 -6.66 9.63 -4.55
N ARG A 99 -6.43 10.69 -3.76
CA ARG A 99 -5.88 11.98 -4.23
C ARG A 99 -4.35 12.01 -4.28
N ASN A 100 -3.67 10.88 -4.08
CA ASN A 100 -2.21 10.78 -4.00
C ASN A 100 -1.72 9.32 -4.27
N THR A 101 -2.17 8.65 -5.34
CA THR A 101 -1.45 7.44 -5.80
C THR A 101 -0.17 7.82 -6.54
N LYS A 102 0.74 6.84 -6.70
CA LYS A 102 1.91 6.99 -7.59
C LYS A 102 1.48 7.39 -9.00
N ASP A 103 0.37 6.83 -9.46
CA ASP A 103 -0.25 7.14 -10.76
C ASP A 103 -0.72 8.61 -10.86
N ASP A 104 -1.27 9.20 -9.79
CA ASP A 104 -1.62 10.63 -9.78
C ASP A 104 -0.37 11.52 -9.93
N LYS A 105 0.75 11.10 -9.33
CA LYS A 105 2.02 11.83 -9.44
C LYS A 105 2.59 11.71 -10.85
N GLU A 106 2.61 10.49 -11.42
CA GLU A 106 3.04 10.23 -12.79
C GLU A 106 2.18 11.01 -13.80
N PHE A 107 0.85 11.06 -13.61
CA PHE A 107 -0.06 11.88 -14.42
C PHE A 107 0.26 13.38 -14.33
N ARG A 108 0.54 13.90 -13.12
CA ARG A 108 0.90 15.32 -12.93
C ARG A 108 2.25 15.68 -13.52
N GLU A 109 3.22 14.76 -13.47
CA GLU A 109 4.53 14.95 -14.09
C GLU A 109 4.40 14.95 -15.61
N ALA A 110 3.64 14.01 -16.19
CA ALA A 110 3.33 14.00 -17.62
C ALA A 110 2.63 15.29 -18.09
N LEU A 111 1.72 15.86 -17.29
CA LEU A 111 1.06 17.16 -17.58
C LEU A 111 2.03 18.34 -17.69
N ASN A 112 3.16 18.32 -16.98
CA ASN A 112 4.10 19.44 -16.97
C ASN A 112 5.07 19.41 -18.16
N ASP A 113 5.36 18.24 -18.72
CA ASP A 113 6.37 18.08 -19.78
C ASP A 113 5.83 18.38 -21.19
N ASN A 114 4.57 18.81 -21.36
CA ASN A 114 3.91 19.03 -22.67
C ASN A 114 3.91 17.80 -23.61
N GLU A 115 4.12 16.60 -23.06
CA GLU A 115 4.18 15.35 -23.81
C GLU A 115 2.88 14.53 -23.72
N LEU A 116 1.74 15.12 -23.31
CA LEU A 116 0.50 14.33 -23.33
C LEU A 116 0.05 14.08 -24.78
N PRO A 117 -0.04 12.81 -25.21
CA PRO A 117 -0.71 12.48 -26.45
C PRO A 117 -2.21 12.78 -26.31
N ASN A 118 -2.83 13.18 -27.41
CA ASN A 118 -4.26 13.43 -27.43
C ASN A 118 -5.03 12.11 -27.26
N TYR A 119 -5.49 11.80 -26.06
CA TYR A 119 -6.20 10.55 -25.76
C TYR A 119 -7.48 10.35 -26.59
N TYR A 120 -8.13 11.43 -27.03
CA TYR A 120 -9.28 11.33 -27.94
C TYR A 120 -8.86 10.83 -29.33
N GLU A 121 -7.70 11.27 -29.82
CA GLU A 121 -7.12 10.79 -31.09
C GLU A 121 -6.61 9.35 -30.97
N VAL A 122 -5.99 8.98 -29.84
CA VAL A 122 -5.52 7.61 -29.57
C VAL A 122 -6.67 6.61 -29.64
N ILE A 123 -7.83 6.94 -29.07
CA ILE A 123 -9.04 6.07 -29.15
C ILE A 123 -9.80 6.28 -30.48
N GLY A 124 -9.54 7.37 -31.21
CA GLY A 124 -10.22 7.71 -32.45
C GLY A 124 -11.70 8.11 -32.23
N VAL A 125 -11.95 8.91 -31.19
CA VAL A 125 -13.27 9.43 -30.81
C VAL A 125 -13.27 10.95 -30.75
N ALA A 126 -14.44 11.56 -30.92
CA ALA A 126 -14.61 12.98 -30.76
C ALA A 126 -14.60 13.39 -29.27
N LYS A 127 -14.32 14.67 -28.98
CA LYS A 127 -14.25 15.19 -27.60
C LYS A 127 -15.61 15.13 -26.88
N ASP A 128 -16.70 15.17 -27.63
CA ASP A 128 -18.08 15.05 -27.16
C ASP A 128 -18.55 13.60 -27.04
N ALA A 129 -17.69 12.62 -27.33
CA ALA A 129 -18.04 11.21 -27.27
C ALA A 129 -18.53 10.80 -25.89
N THR A 130 -19.61 10.01 -25.90
CA THR A 130 -20.20 9.45 -24.70
C THR A 130 -19.30 8.37 -24.09
N PRO A 131 -19.41 8.10 -22.78
CA PRO A 131 -18.65 7.02 -22.14
C PRO A 131 -18.86 5.65 -22.81
N GLU A 132 -20.07 5.42 -23.33
CA GLU A 132 -20.41 4.19 -24.04
C GLU A 132 -19.67 4.05 -25.38
N GLU A 133 -19.55 5.14 -26.14
CA GLU A 133 -18.80 5.18 -27.39
C GLU A 133 -17.31 4.98 -27.16
N ILE A 134 -16.73 5.64 -26.15
CA ILE A 134 -15.33 5.47 -25.74
C ILE A 134 -15.06 3.99 -25.42
N LYS A 135 -15.93 3.38 -24.61
CA LYS A 135 -15.82 1.96 -24.23
C LYS A 135 -15.97 1.02 -25.41
N LYS A 136 -16.87 1.31 -26.34
CA LYS A 136 -17.07 0.50 -27.55
C LYS A 136 -15.84 0.56 -28.44
N LYS A 137 -15.32 1.76 -28.72
CA LYS A 137 -14.14 1.99 -29.55
C LYS A 137 -12.88 1.39 -28.95
N PHE A 138 -12.67 1.56 -27.65
CA PHE A 138 -11.59 0.91 -26.91
C PHE A 138 -11.62 -0.61 -27.09
N ARG A 139 -12.78 -1.25 -26.93
CA ARG A 139 -12.92 -2.71 -27.11
C ARG A 139 -12.63 -3.16 -28.54
N GLU A 140 -12.96 -2.36 -29.53
CA GLU A 140 -12.68 -2.64 -30.94
C GLU A 140 -11.18 -2.51 -31.25
N LEU A 141 -10.53 -1.47 -30.73
CA LEU A 141 -9.09 -1.23 -30.89
C LEU A 141 -8.25 -2.25 -30.12
N ALA A 142 -8.57 -2.53 -28.86
CA ALA A 142 -7.87 -3.51 -28.03
C ALA A 142 -7.84 -4.90 -28.68
N LYS A 143 -8.89 -5.29 -29.41
CA LYS A 143 -8.94 -6.57 -30.14
C LYS A 143 -8.04 -6.60 -31.38
N LYS A 144 -7.73 -5.44 -31.96
CA LYS A 144 -6.87 -5.26 -33.15
C LYS A 144 -5.40 -5.12 -32.75
N THR A 145 -5.14 -4.41 -31.65
CA THR A 145 -3.80 -4.11 -31.13
C THR A 145 -3.28 -5.19 -30.18
N HIS A 146 -4.05 -6.26 -29.94
CA HIS A 146 -3.62 -7.32 -29.01
C HIS A 146 -2.30 -7.97 -29.47
N PRO A 147 -1.26 -8.06 -28.60
CA PRO A 147 0.08 -8.52 -29.00
C PRO A 147 0.11 -9.97 -29.52
N ASP A 148 -0.86 -10.78 -29.09
CA ASP A 148 -1.06 -12.14 -29.60
C ASP A 148 -1.44 -12.21 -31.09
N LYS A 149 -1.99 -11.12 -31.65
CA LYS A 149 -2.41 -11.05 -33.07
C LYS A 149 -1.44 -10.27 -33.95
N THR A 150 -0.61 -9.40 -33.38
CA THR A 150 0.22 -8.45 -34.14
C THR A 150 1.62 -8.41 -33.52
N LYS A 151 2.64 -8.81 -34.28
CA LYS A 151 3.98 -9.17 -33.75
C LYS A 151 5.02 -8.05 -33.65
N GLU A 152 4.75 -6.84 -34.15
CA GLU A 152 5.68 -5.70 -34.03
C GLU A 152 4.94 -4.48 -33.48
N ASN A 153 5.52 -3.81 -32.47
CA ASN A 153 5.09 -2.55 -31.83
C ASN A 153 3.68 -2.51 -31.20
N SER A 154 3.00 -3.65 -31.06
CA SER A 154 1.65 -3.73 -30.50
C SER A 154 1.58 -3.50 -28.98
N GLU A 155 2.69 -3.72 -28.26
CA GLU A 155 2.75 -3.53 -26.81
C GLU A 155 2.66 -2.05 -26.43
N ASP A 156 3.44 -1.19 -27.10
CA ASP A 156 3.45 0.25 -26.84
C ASP A 156 2.11 0.89 -27.22
N GLU A 157 1.56 0.55 -28.39
CA GLU A 157 0.25 1.04 -28.84
C GLU A 157 -0.89 0.60 -27.89
N MET A 158 -0.82 -0.64 -27.38
CA MET A 158 -1.79 -1.14 -26.41
C MET A 158 -1.64 -0.45 -25.05
N ALA A 159 -0.41 -0.17 -24.62
CA ALA A 159 -0.14 0.56 -23.39
C ALA A 159 -0.69 2.00 -23.47
N GLU A 160 -0.50 2.69 -24.60
CA GLU A 160 -1.08 4.01 -24.84
C GLU A 160 -2.61 3.98 -24.88
N LEU A 161 -3.20 2.98 -25.55
CA LEU A 161 -4.65 2.80 -25.62
C LEU A 161 -5.27 2.58 -24.22
N ASN A 162 -4.60 1.80 -23.38
CA ASN A 162 -5.03 1.56 -22.00
C ASN A 162 -4.98 2.84 -21.16
N LYS A 163 -3.87 3.61 -21.25
CA LYS A 163 -3.75 4.91 -20.57
C LYS A 163 -4.84 5.89 -21.00
N ALA A 164 -5.11 5.97 -22.31
CA ALA A 164 -6.15 6.82 -22.85
C ALA A 164 -7.53 6.44 -22.31
N TYR A 165 -7.85 5.15 -22.28
CA TYR A 165 -9.14 4.67 -21.76
C TYR A 165 -9.26 4.89 -20.25
N GLU A 166 -8.19 4.69 -19.49
CA GLU A 166 -8.18 4.92 -18.04
C GLU A 166 -8.49 6.38 -17.68
N VAL A 167 -7.95 7.34 -18.45
CA VAL A 167 -8.21 8.77 -18.22
C VAL A 167 -9.59 9.18 -18.71
N LEU A 168 -10.05 8.69 -19.87
CA LEU A 168 -11.30 9.12 -20.50
C LEU A 168 -12.55 8.38 -20.00
N SER A 169 -12.40 7.19 -19.41
CA SER A 169 -13.54 6.40 -18.90
C SER A 169 -14.09 6.92 -17.57
N ASP A 170 -13.24 7.52 -16.73
CA ASP A 170 -13.63 8.13 -15.47
C ASP A 170 -13.97 9.61 -15.69
N LYS A 171 -15.14 10.03 -15.18
CA LYS A 171 -15.63 11.39 -15.35
C LYS A 171 -14.72 12.43 -14.69
N GLU A 172 -14.23 12.19 -13.48
CA GLU A 172 -13.35 13.14 -12.78
C GLU A 172 -11.98 13.24 -13.44
N ARG A 173 -11.43 12.10 -13.90
CA ARG A 173 -10.14 12.08 -14.61
C ARG A 173 -10.23 12.76 -15.97
N ARG A 174 -11.33 12.53 -16.71
CA ARG A 174 -11.62 13.21 -17.98
C ARG A 174 -11.76 14.72 -17.79
N GLU A 175 -12.50 15.18 -16.78
CA GLU A 175 -12.64 16.61 -16.48
C GLU A 175 -11.30 17.26 -16.14
N LYS A 176 -10.45 16.59 -15.36
CA LYS A 176 -9.09 17.07 -15.07
C LYS A 176 -8.25 17.12 -16.34
N TYR A 177 -8.25 16.05 -17.13
CA TYR A 177 -7.54 15.99 -18.41
C TYR A 177 -7.99 17.12 -19.34
N ASP A 178 -9.28 17.30 -19.54
CA ASP A 178 -9.86 18.37 -20.38
C ASP A 178 -9.51 19.78 -19.89
N LYS A 179 -9.27 19.96 -18.58
CA LYS A 179 -8.87 21.25 -17.99
C LYS A 179 -7.39 21.58 -18.23
N TYR A 180 -6.52 20.56 -18.24
CA TYR A 180 -5.08 20.74 -18.46
C TYR A 180 -4.71 20.70 -19.94
N PHE A 181 -5.37 19.84 -20.70
CA PHE A 181 -5.23 19.75 -22.14
C PHE A 181 -5.91 20.96 -22.76
N ARG A 182 -5.13 22.03 -23.03
CA ARG A 182 -5.59 23.22 -23.76
C ARG A 182 -5.96 22.81 -25.18
N VAL A 183 -7.20 22.35 -25.35
CA VAL A 183 -7.82 22.25 -26.68
C VAL A 183 -7.99 23.68 -27.17
N VAL A 184 -7.08 24.11 -28.04
CA VAL A 184 -7.25 25.28 -28.91
C VAL A 184 -8.16 24.87 -30.07
#